data_AF-A0A8K0ME95-F1
#
_entry.id   AF-A0A8K0ME95-F1
#
_cell.length_a   1.000
_cell.length_b   1.000
_cell.length_c   1.000
_cell.angle_alpha   90.00
_cell.angle_beta   90.00
_cell.angle_gamma   90.00
#
_symmetry.space_group_name_H-M   'P 1'
#
loop_
_entity.id
_entity.type
_entity.pdbx_description
1 polymer ?
#
loop_
_entity_poly.entity_id
_entity_poly.type
_entity_poly.pdbx_seq_one_letter_code
_entity_poly.pdbx_strand_id
1 'polypeptide(L)'
;MSAAKTRTSVRFSTYSMAPSFTPTVQTSDSAHAEIRDIATGLERMENKALTSQRVALTEEKTDTMSKLALGAKLERALDRRMSGQDAVMRPRGKSFINEKLSEKAE
;
A
#
# COMPACT_ATOMS: atom_id res chain seq x y z
N MET A 1 46.46 -6.33 -49.89
CA MET A 1 46.48 -6.10 -48.43
C MET A 1 45.48 -5.01 -48.11
N SER A 2 44.35 -5.33 -47.45
CA SER A 2 43.38 -4.34 -46.98
C SER A 2 43.36 -4.41 -45.45
N ALA A 3 43.94 -3.41 -44.79
CA ALA A 3 43.90 -3.32 -43.33
C ALA A 3 42.47 -2.95 -42.89
N ALA A 4 41.84 -3.81 -42.10
CA ALA A 4 40.56 -3.52 -41.47
C ALA A 4 40.76 -2.38 -40.45
N LYS A 5 40.25 -1.19 -40.78
CA LYS A 5 40.27 -0.04 -39.88
C LYS A 5 39.23 -0.26 -38.78
N THR A 6 39.67 -0.49 -37.56
CA THR A 6 38.82 -0.52 -36.35
C THR A 6 38.19 0.85 -36.16
N ARG A 7 36.92 0.99 -36.54
CA ARG A 7 36.13 2.21 -36.34
C ARG A 7 35.70 2.27 -34.87
N THR A 8 36.29 3.17 -34.10
CA THR A 8 35.88 3.54 -32.74
C THR A 8 34.65 4.47 -32.74
N SER A 9 33.59 4.10 -33.48
CA SER A 9 32.37 4.91 -33.52
C SER A 9 31.48 4.61 -32.33
N VAL A 10 31.30 5.57 -31.43
CA VAL A 10 30.27 5.53 -30.38
C VAL A 10 28.91 5.65 -31.07
N ARG A 11 28.11 4.58 -31.03
CA ARG A 11 26.79 4.55 -31.65
C ARG A 11 25.76 5.05 -30.63
N PHE A 12 25.19 6.22 -30.88
CA PHE A 12 24.10 6.76 -30.07
C PHE A 12 22.76 6.14 -30.49
N SER A 13 21.89 5.82 -29.54
CA SER A 13 20.56 5.30 -29.83
C SER A 13 19.58 6.45 -30.12
N THR A 14 18.63 6.26 -31.05
CA THR A 14 17.72 7.34 -31.51
C THR A 14 16.67 7.73 -30.45
N TYR A 15 16.38 6.88 -29.48
CA TYR A 15 15.33 7.12 -28.47
C TYR A 15 15.86 7.63 -27.13
N SER A 16 17.14 7.42 -26.86
CA SER A 16 17.82 8.01 -25.72
C SER A 16 19.18 8.50 -26.21
N MET A 17 19.48 9.78 -26.02
CA MET A 17 20.81 10.36 -26.23
C MET A 17 21.87 9.76 -25.28
N ALA A 18 21.60 8.59 -24.70
CA ALA A 18 22.52 7.80 -23.91
C ALA A 18 23.33 6.89 -24.85
N PRO A 19 24.66 6.83 -24.69
CA PRO A 19 25.49 5.82 -25.35
C PRO A 19 24.98 4.41 -25.06
N SER A 20 24.88 3.54 -26.08
CA SER A 20 24.54 2.13 -25.86
C SER A 20 25.64 1.47 -25.04
N PHE A 21 25.31 0.97 -23.85
CA PHE A 21 26.25 0.42 -22.88
C PHE A 21 26.82 -0.93 -23.38
N THR A 22 27.89 -0.89 -24.17
CA THR A 22 28.77 -2.05 -24.35
C THR A 22 29.68 -2.12 -23.12
N PRO A 23 29.73 -3.23 -22.36
CA PRO A 23 30.55 -3.30 -21.14
C PRO A 23 32.02 -3.47 -21.53
N THR A 24 32.69 -2.37 -21.87
CA THR A 24 34.14 -2.31 -21.91
C THR A 24 34.62 -2.02 -20.49
N VAL A 25 34.90 -3.09 -19.74
CA VAL A 25 35.50 -3.01 -18.40
C VAL A 25 36.97 -2.62 -18.55
N GLN A 26 37.21 -1.33 -18.77
CA GLN A 26 38.46 -0.68 -18.38
C GLN A 26 38.07 0.45 -17.43
N THR A 27 37.80 0.08 -16.17
CA THR A 27 37.59 1.03 -15.10
C THR A 27 38.94 1.64 -14.75
N SER A 28 39.06 2.96 -14.86
CA SER A 28 40.19 3.69 -14.30
C SER A 28 40.15 3.60 -12.77
N ASP A 29 41.30 3.72 -12.12
CA ASP A 29 41.41 3.68 -10.64
C ASP A 29 40.50 4.73 -9.96
N SER A 30 40.21 5.84 -10.67
CA SER A 30 39.26 6.89 -10.24
C SER A 30 37.82 6.38 -10.11
N ALA A 31 37.35 5.52 -11.02
CA ALA A 31 35.99 4.97 -10.97
C ALA A 31 35.82 4.05 -9.75
N HIS A 32 36.87 3.35 -9.33
CA HIS A 32 36.86 2.55 -8.11
C HIS A 32 36.87 3.41 -6.83
N ALA A 33 37.57 4.53 -6.84
CA ALA A 33 37.57 5.49 -5.73
C ALA A 33 36.18 6.09 -5.50
N GLU A 34 35.51 6.54 -6.56
CA GLU A 34 34.15 7.10 -6.49
C GLU A 34 33.13 6.08 -5.94
N ILE A 35 33.21 4.81 -6.37
CA ILE A 35 32.33 3.75 -5.87
C ILE A 35 32.53 3.51 -4.36
N ARG A 36 33.78 3.58 -3.87
CA ARG A 36 34.08 3.43 -2.44
C ARG A 36 33.53 4.61 -1.63
N ASP A 37 33.69 5.83 -2.13
CA ASP A 37 33.18 7.03 -1.46
C ASP A 37 31.65 7.01 -1.38
N ILE A 38 30.98 6.60 -2.45
CA ILE A 38 29.51 6.39 -2.46
C ILE A 38 29.10 5.31 -1.45
N ALA A 39 29.80 4.17 -1.42
CA ALA A 39 29.50 3.09 -0.47
C ALA A 39 29.66 3.54 0.99
N THR A 40 30.73 4.25 1.32
CA THR A 40 30.93 4.78 2.68
C THR A 40 29.94 5.89 3.03
N GLY A 41 29.53 6.71 2.06
CA GLY A 41 28.47 7.71 2.23
C GLY A 41 27.13 7.07 2.57
N LEU A 42 26.74 6.04 1.83
CA LEU A 42 25.52 5.28 2.07
C LEU A 42 25.51 4.58 3.43
N GLU A 43 26.62 3.99 3.84
CA GLU A 43 26.74 3.35 5.17
C GLU A 43 26.57 4.37 6.32
N ARG A 44 27.06 5.59 6.17
CA ARG A 44 26.86 6.66 7.16
C ARG A 44 25.44 7.23 7.16
N MET A 45 24.77 7.22 6.00
CA MET A 45 23.37 7.63 5.88
C MET A 45 22.39 6.57 6.44
N GLU A 46 22.85 5.33 6.61
CA GLU A 46 22.03 4.27 7.21
C GLU A 46 21.75 4.57 8.69
N ASN A 47 20.49 4.88 9.00
CA ASN A 47 20.06 5.01 10.38
C ASN A 47 19.66 3.64 10.95
N LYS A 48 20.66 2.96 11.54
CA LYS A 48 20.50 1.61 12.13
C LYS A 48 19.44 1.56 13.23
N ALA A 49 19.24 2.65 13.97
CA ALA A 49 18.22 2.72 15.02
C ALA A 49 16.79 2.69 14.45
N LEU A 50 16.55 3.35 13.31
CA LEU A 50 15.26 3.30 12.62
C LEU A 50 14.99 1.92 11.98
N THR A 51 16.04 1.26 11.50
CA THR A 51 15.93 -0.11 10.99
C THR A 51 15.48 -1.08 12.08
N SER A 52 16.03 -0.96 13.30
CA SER A 52 15.61 -1.77 14.45
C SER A 52 14.20 -1.45 14.96
N GLN A 53 13.66 -0.26 14.67
CA GLN A 53 12.31 0.13 15.08
C GLN A 53 11.22 -0.51 14.21
N ARG A 54 11.53 -0.83 12.95
CA ARG A 54 10.57 -1.47 12.05
C ARG A 54 10.41 -2.95 12.41
N VAL A 55 9.32 -3.26 13.09
CA VAL A 55 8.94 -4.64 13.39
C VAL A 55 8.41 -5.29 12.12
N ALA A 56 9.21 -6.17 11.51
CA ALA A 56 8.70 -7.13 10.53
C ALA A 56 8.02 -8.28 11.29
N LEU A 57 6.70 -8.38 11.17
CA LEU A 57 5.95 -9.46 11.81
C LEU A 57 6.23 -10.78 11.09
N THR A 58 6.29 -11.87 11.87
CA THR A 58 6.26 -13.21 11.30
C THR A 58 4.90 -13.47 10.66
N GLU A 59 4.82 -14.43 9.74
CA GLU A 59 3.57 -14.81 9.07
C GLU A 59 2.47 -15.15 10.09
N GLU A 60 2.81 -15.96 11.10
CA GLU A 60 1.90 -16.30 12.20
C GLU A 60 1.36 -15.07 12.97
N LYS A 61 2.22 -14.07 13.25
CA LYS A 61 1.80 -12.83 13.91
C LYS A 61 0.88 -11.99 13.02
N THR A 62 1.09 -12.06 11.70
CA THR A 62 0.25 -11.36 10.72
C THR A 62 -1.14 -12.02 10.63
N ASP A 63 -1.19 -13.34 10.64
CA ASP A 63 -2.45 -14.10 10.64
C ASP A 63 -3.26 -13.90 11.91
N THR A 64 -2.62 -13.90 13.07
CA THR A 64 -3.29 -13.66 14.36
C THR A 64 -3.87 -12.24 14.42
N MET A 65 -3.11 -11.23 13.99
CA MET A 65 -3.62 -9.85 13.86
C MET A 65 -4.80 -9.76 12.89
N SER A 66 -4.75 -10.47 11.76
CA SER A 66 -5.82 -10.50 10.77
C SER A 66 -7.10 -11.13 11.32
N LYS A 67 -6.98 -12.24 12.06
CA LYS A 67 -8.11 -12.91 12.74
C LYS A 67 -8.74 -12.00 13.80
N LEU A 68 -7.92 -11.35 14.64
CA LEU A 68 -8.39 -10.39 15.65
C LEU A 68 -9.13 -9.21 15.00
N ALA A 69 -8.56 -8.64 13.93
CA ALA A 69 -9.18 -7.54 13.21
C ALA A 69 -10.51 -7.95 12.57
N LEU A 70 -10.63 -9.17 12.04
CA LEU A 70 -11.87 -9.70 11.49
C LEU A 70 -12.94 -9.87 12.58
N GLY A 71 -12.59 -10.47 13.72
CA GLY A 71 -13.49 -10.61 14.86
C GLY A 71 -14.04 -9.27 15.34
N ALA A 72 -13.16 -8.27 15.54
CA ALA A 72 -13.56 -6.93 15.95
C ALA A 72 -14.44 -6.22 14.92
N LYS A 73 -14.21 -6.44 13.61
CA LYS A 73 -15.08 -5.92 12.54
C LYS A 73 -16.46 -6.56 12.58
N LEU A 74 -16.52 -7.87 12.80
CA LEU A 74 -17.76 -8.61 12.90
C LEU A 74 -18.58 -8.13 14.11
N GLU A 75 -17.96 -8.03 15.28
CA GLU A 75 -18.59 -7.53 16.50
C GLU A 75 -19.16 -6.11 16.30
N ARG A 76 -18.36 -5.18 15.76
CA ARG A 76 -18.82 -3.84 15.42
C ARG A 76 -19.99 -3.83 14.42
N ALA A 77 -19.97 -4.73 13.44
CA ALA A 77 -21.05 -4.84 12.47
C ALA A 77 -22.34 -5.39 13.11
N LEU A 78 -22.21 -6.37 14.00
CA LEU A 78 -23.32 -6.89 14.78
C LEU A 78 -23.88 -5.81 15.70
N ASP A 79 -23.08 -5.07 16.45
CA ASP A 79 -23.55 -3.99 17.34
C ASP A 79 -24.39 -2.97 16.58
N ARG A 80 -23.93 -2.57 15.39
CA ARG A 80 -24.68 -1.66 14.50
C ARG A 80 -26.01 -2.23 14.05
N ARG A 81 -26.05 -3.53 13.77
CA ARG A 81 -27.28 -4.20 13.38
C ARG A 81 -28.20 -4.32 14.59
N MET A 82 -27.71 -4.86 15.70
CA MET A 82 -28.44 -5.14 16.95
C MET A 82 -28.97 -3.87 17.62
N SER A 83 -28.34 -2.71 17.40
CA SER A 83 -28.84 -1.43 17.89
C SER A 83 -30.22 -1.08 17.29
N GLY A 84 -31.24 -1.02 18.15
CA GLY A 84 -32.60 -0.60 17.76
C GLY A 84 -33.40 -1.63 16.96
N GLN A 85 -32.89 -2.86 16.81
CA GLN A 85 -33.63 -3.97 16.21
C GLN A 85 -34.72 -4.54 17.14
N ASP A 86 -34.57 -4.36 18.45
CA ASP A 86 -35.54 -4.86 19.41
C ASP A 86 -36.91 -4.20 19.24
N ALA A 87 -37.96 -5.01 19.28
CA ALA A 87 -39.32 -4.53 19.14
C ALA A 87 -39.71 -3.63 20.32
N VAL A 88 -39.85 -2.33 20.06
CA VAL A 88 -40.38 -1.37 21.04
C VAL A 88 -41.89 -1.29 20.89
N MET A 89 -42.62 -1.85 21.85
CA MET A 89 -44.07 -1.68 21.93
C MET A 89 -44.41 -0.21 22.16
N ARG A 90 -45.01 0.44 21.17
CA ARG A 90 -45.49 1.82 21.27
C ARG A 90 -46.99 1.82 21.53
N PRO A 91 -47.50 2.65 22.46
CA PRO A 91 -48.93 2.81 22.65
C PRO A 91 -49.55 3.27 21.33
N ARG A 92 -50.65 2.63 20.91
CA ARG A 92 -51.34 2.97 19.68
C ARG A 92 -51.83 4.43 19.78
N GLY A 93 -51.38 5.28 18.87
CA GLY A 93 -51.82 6.67 18.80
C GLY A 93 -53.34 6.74 18.61
N LYS A 94 -54.00 7.68 19.28
CA LYS A 94 -55.42 8.04 19.09
C LYS A 94 -55.60 8.70 17.72
N SER A 95 -55.45 7.98 16.62
CA SER A 95 -55.55 8.62 15.30
C SER A 95 -56.13 7.73 14.22
N PHE A 96 -57.06 6.82 14.53
CA PHE A 96 -57.86 6.13 13.48
C PHE A 96 -59.28 5.72 13.91
N ILE A 97 -59.72 6.06 15.14
CA ILE A 97 -61.03 5.60 15.65
C ILE A 97 -62.17 6.58 15.31
N ASN A 98 -61.88 7.85 14.97
CA ASN A 98 -62.92 8.85 14.76
C ASN A 98 -63.58 8.86 13.36
N GLU A 99 -63.05 8.15 12.37
CA GLU A 99 -63.62 8.18 11.01
C GLU A 99 -64.65 7.06 10.76
N LYS A 100 -64.63 5.97 11.55
CA LYS A 100 -65.56 4.84 11.36
C LYS A 100 -66.89 4.93 12.13
N LEU A 101 -67.09 5.98 12.92
CA LEU A 101 -68.33 6.15 13.72
C LEU A 101 -69.34 7.11 13.10
N SER A 102 -68.98 7.88 12.06
CA SER A 102 -69.91 8.83 11.41
C SER A 102 -70.73 8.24 10.25
N GLU A 103 -70.32 7.13 9.64
CA GLU A 103 -71.05 6.52 8.50
C GLU A 103 -72.19 5.57 8.91
N LYS A 104 -72.44 5.38 10.22
CA LYS A 104 -73.53 4.54 10.73
C LYS A 104 -74.68 5.32 11.38
N ALA A 105 -74.72 6.63 11.15
CA ALA A 105 -75.78 7.51 11.65
C ALA A 105 -76.38 8.33 10.50
N GLU A 106 -76.90 7.64 9.48
CA GLU A 106 -77.92 8.15 8.55
C GLU A 106 -78.83 6.99 8.11
#